data_AF-A0A4U8Z5J3-F1
#
_entry.id   AF-A0A4U8Z5J3-F1
#
_cell.length_a   1.000
_cell.length_b   1.000
_cell.length_c   1.000
_cell.angle_alpha   90.00
_cell.angle_beta   90.00
_cell.angle_gamma   90.00
#
_symmetry.space_group_name_H-M   'P 1'
#
loop_
_entity.id
_entity.type
_entity.pdbx_description
1 polymer ?
#
loop_
_entity_poly.entity_id
_entity_poly.type
_entity_poly.pdbx_seq_one_letter_code
_entity_poly.pdbx_strand_id
1 'polypeptide(L)'
;MTVPTLVLADRVLDQSRDIAEYALGVNEATLGAEAKAWLDLHYALPIEELTFGIFLARSRLARIMVPKVLARVHRRLLKHAAENPDLAAVYRARADVFAERLRIFDPATAGRLAERRRAQAIDILDRMERALSDGRATLTPPAYGVADTVLTVFLARVEFIGLGAELSGRPALERYWRAMQARPSFAAADIWTRAHILRLLKGVLFDRA
;
A
#
# COMPACT_ATOMS: atom_id res chain seq x y z
N MET A 1 6.04 3.73 11.13
CA MET A 1 5.94 2.93 9.89
C MET A 1 7.20 3.20 9.10
N THR A 2 8.10 2.24 9.11
CA THR A 2 9.22 2.15 8.18
C THR A 2 8.64 1.89 6.79
N VAL A 3 8.92 2.77 5.84
CA VAL A 3 8.66 2.52 4.42
C VAL A 3 9.95 1.87 3.90
N PRO A 4 9.88 0.79 3.11
CA PRO A 4 11.08 0.19 2.54
C PRO A 4 11.82 1.24 1.72
N THR A 5 13.11 1.39 1.98
CA THR A 5 14.02 2.27 1.27
C THR A 5 15.25 1.44 0.92
N LEU A 6 15.63 1.42 -0.35
CA LEU A 6 16.85 0.77 -0.80
C LEU A 6 17.92 1.83 -1.00
N VAL A 7 18.99 1.75 -0.21
CA VAL A 7 20.15 2.63 -0.32
C VAL A 7 21.21 1.91 -1.16
N LEU A 8 21.55 2.51 -2.28
CA LEU A 8 22.63 2.09 -3.17
C LEU A 8 23.82 3.06 -3.01
N ALA A 9 24.97 2.71 -3.58
CA ALA A 9 26.18 3.53 -3.47
C ALA A 9 26.01 4.94 -4.10
N ASP A 10 25.17 5.04 -5.13
CA ASP A 10 24.98 6.23 -5.96
C ASP A 10 23.60 6.90 -5.79
N ARG A 11 22.61 6.20 -5.20
CA ARG A 11 21.23 6.68 -5.10
C ARG A 11 20.42 6.03 -3.99
N VAL A 12 19.28 6.63 -3.68
CA VAL A 12 18.28 6.11 -2.76
C VAL A 12 16.98 5.87 -3.53
N LEU A 13 16.45 4.66 -3.45
CA LEU A 13 15.13 4.31 -3.99
C LEU A 13 14.14 4.25 -2.82
N ASP A 14 13.17 5.15 -2.81
CA ASP A 14 12.18 5.28 -1.74
C ASP A 14 10.74 4.94 -2.19
N GLN A 15 10.56 4.66 -3.48
CA GLN A 15 9.31 4.16 -4.05
C GLN A 15 9.37 2.64 -4.21
N SER A 16 8.28 1.95 -3.83
CA SER A 16 8.20 0.49 -3.95
C SER A 16 8.28 0.01 -5.41
N ARG A 17 7.86 0.84 -6.38
CA ARG A 17 8.00 0.54 -7.81
C ARG A 17 9.47 0.45 -8.19
N ASP A 18 10.24 1.50 -7.92
CA ASP A 18 11.66 1.58 -8.25
C ASP A 18 12.47 0.49 -7.52
N ILE A 19 12.11 0.19 -6.26
CA ILE A 19 12.73 -0.90 -5.50
C ILE A 19 12.42 -2.26 -6.16
N ALA A 20 11.17 -2.52 -6.55
CA ALA A 20 10.78 -3.77 -7.19
C ALA A 20 11.45 -3.94 -8.57
N GLU A 21 11.49 -2.86 -9.35
CA GLU A 21 12.17 -2.81 -10.64
C GLU A 21 13.66 -3.13 -10.49
N TYR A 22 14.34 -2.46 -9.56
CA TYR A 22 15.75 -2.72 -9.26
C TYR A 22 15.99 -4.16 -8.76
N ALA A 23 15.26 -4.59 -7.72
CA ALA A 23 15.51 -5.86 -7.05
C ALA A 23 15.18 -7.08 -7.91
N LEU A 24 14.22 -6.96 -8.82
CA LEU A 24 13.80 -8.05 -9.71
C LEU A 24 14.47 -7.96 -11.09
N GLY A 25 15.33 -6.96 -11.32
CA GLY A 25 15.98 -6.75 -12.61
C GLY A 25 14.99 -6.47 -13.76
N VAL A 26 13.83 -5.91 -13.43
CA VAL A 26 12.78 -5.56 -14.41
C VAL A 26 12.75 -4.05 -14.57
N ASN A 27 12.81 -3.55 -15.79
CA ASN A 27 12.62 -2.13 -16.11
C ASN A 27 11.56 -2.00 -17.21
N GLU A 28 11.12 -0.79 -17.53
CA GLU A 28 10.10 -0.59 -18.58
C GLU A 28 10.44 -1.25 -19.93
N ALA A 29 11.73 -1.39 -20.26
CA ALA A 29 12.17 -2.02 -21.50
C ALA A 29 12.19 -3.56 -21.45
N THR A 30 12.31 -4.17 -20.26
CA THR A 30 12.34 -5.63 -20.08
C THR A 30 11.02 -6.20 -19.55
N LEU A 31 10.14 -5.35 -19.04
CA LEU A 31 8.86 -5.74 -18.49
C LEU A 31 7.88 -6.09 -19.61
N GLY A 32 7.39 -7.33 -19.62
CA GLY A 32 6.34 -7.75 -20.54
C GLY A 32 5.09 -6.88 -20.41
N ALA A 33 4.41 -6.61 -21.53
CA ALA A 33 3.27 -5.68 -21.56
C ALA A 33 2.15 -6.04 -20.56
N GLU A 34 1.88 -7.33 -20.37
CA GLU A 34 0.89 -7.81 -19.39
C GLU A 34 1.31 -7.49 -17.94
N ALA A 35 2.58 -7.70 -17.58
CA ALA A 35 3.10 -7.36 -16.26
C ALA A 35 3.05 -5.85 -16.02
N LYS A 36 3.42 -5.05 -17.03
CA LYS A 36 3.32 -3.58 -16.97
C LYS A 36 1.89 -3.12 -16.70
N ALA A 37 0.92 -3.70 -17.41
CA ALA A 37 -0.49 -3.36 -17.22
C ALA A 37 -0.96 -3.62 -15.78
N TRP A 38 -0.55 -4.73 -15.17
CA TRP A 38 -0.86 -5.02 -13.76
C TRP A 38 -0.24 -4.03 -12.79
N LEU A 39 1.03 -3.68 -13.00
CA LEU A 39 1.71 -2.69 -12.16
C LEU A 39 1.07 -1.31 -12.28
N ASP A 40 0.80 -0.85 -13.50
CA ASP A 40 0.18 0.44 -13.73
C ASP A 40 -1.23 0.50 -13.10
N LEU A 41 -2.00 -0.59 -13.16
CA LEU A 41 -3.29 -0.69 -12.45
C LEU A 41 -3.12 -0.55 -10.93
N HIS A 42 -2.14 -1.23 -10.33
CA HIS A 42 -1.88 -1.14 -8.89
C HIS A 42 -1.43 0.26 -8.48
N TYR A 43 -0.44 0.82 -9.17
CA TYR A 43 0.16 2.11 -8.81
C TYR A 43 -0.77 3.30 -9.13
N ALA A 44 -1.74 3.13 -10.03
CA ALA A 44 -2.79 4.12 -10.25
C ALA A 44 -3.84 4.18 -9.12
N LEU A 45 -3.93 3.14 -8.27
CA LEU A 45 -4.84 3.11 -7.13
C LEU A 45 -4.23 3.86 -5.94
N PRO A 46 -4.86 4.93 -5.42
CA PRO A 46 -4.41 5.60 -4.20
C PRO A 46 -4.67 4.72 -2.97
N ILE A 47 -3.76 3.77 -2.71
CA ILE A 47 -3.94 2.73 -1.70
C ILE A 47 -4.05 3.29 -0.27
N GLU A 48 -3.40 4.44 -0.03
CA GLU A 48 -3.49 5.16 1.24
C GLU A 48 -4.91 5.70 1.46
N GLU A 49 -5.51 6.28 0.42
CA GLU A 49 -6.90 6.79 0.45
C GLU A 49 -7.91 5.68 0.71
N LEU A 50 -7.75 4.54 0.04
CA LEU A 50 -8.56 3.35 0.29
C LEU A 50 -8.43 2.88 1.74
N THR A 51 -7.19 2.70 2.21
CA THR A 51 -6.92 2.11 3.53
C THR A 51 -7.42 3.00 4.65
N PHE A 52 -6.96 4.25 4.69
CA PHE A 52 -7.31 5.16 5.77
C PHE A 52 -8.75 5.66 5.64
N GLY A 53 -9.26 5.83 4.42
CA GLY A 53 -10.66 6.20 4.22
C GLY A 53 -11.61 5.13 4.78
N ILE A 54 -11.37 3.84 4.53
CA ILE A 54 -12.16 2.75 5.14
C ILE A 54 -11.99 2.73 6.66
N PHE A 55 -10.77 2.90 7.17
CA PHE A 55 -10.51 2.93 8.61
C PHE A 55 -11.26 4.07 9.30
N LEU A 56 -11.25 5.26 8.72
CA LEU A 56 -11.99 6.44 9.19
C LEU A 56 -13.50 6.23 9.08
N ALA A 57 -13.99 5.62 7.99
CA ALA A 57 -15.40 5.32 7.83
C ALA A 57 -15.91 4.38 8.94
N ARG A 58 -15.10 3.40 9.36
CA ARG A 58 -15.50 2.37 10.33
C ARG A 58 -15.26 2.74 11.80
N SER A 59 -14.32 3.63 12.11
CA SER A 59 -13.92 3.91 13.50
C SER A 59 -14.10 5.37 13.90
N ARG A 60 -14.98 5.63 14.88
CA ARG A 60 -15.16 6.97 15.49
C ARG A 60 -13.87 7.48 16.12
N LEU A 61 -13.11 6.62 16.79
CA LEU A 61 -11.84 6.99 17.39
C LEU A 61 -10.82 7.40 16.32
N ALA A 62 -10.77 6.69 15.20
CA ALA A 62 -9.88 7.04 14.09
C ALA A 62 -10.18 8.43 13.52
N ARG A 63 -11.46 8.78 13.35
CA ARG A 63 -11.89 10.11 12.87
C ARG A 63 -11.38 11.26 13.73
N ILE A 64 -11.20 11.02 15.03
CA ILE A 64 -10.68 12.03 15.96
C ILE A 64 -9.15 12.00 16.01
N MET A 65 -8.55 10.80 16.04
CA MET A 65 -7.12 10.63 16.28
C MET A 65 -6.26 10.90 15.05
N VAL A 66 -6.67 10.43 13.87
CA VAL A 66 -5.86 10.55 12.64
C VAL A 66 -5.60 12.02 12.28
N PRO A 67 -6.60 12.92 12.20
CA PRO A 67 -6.34 14.33 11.91
C PRO A 67 -5.43 15.00 12.94
N LYS A 68 -5.58 14.66 14.23
CA LYS A 68 -4.72 15.19 15.31
C LYS A 68 -3.27 14.76 15.14
N VAL A 69 -3.02 13.49 14.79
CA VAL A 69 -1.67 12.97 14.55
C VAL A 69 -1.06 13.63 13.32
N LEU A 70 -1.79 13.70 12.21
CA LEU A 70 -1.32 14.34 10.98
C LEU A 70 -0.97 15.82 11.21
N ALA A 71 -1.84 16.58 11.89
CA ALA A 71 -1.60 17.99 12.22
C ALA A 71 -0.40 18.18 13.15
N ARG A 72 -0.19 17.26 14.09
CA ARG A 72 0.98 17.28 14.97
C ARG A 72 2.27 17.06 14.18
N VAL A 73 2.28 16.08 13.27
CA VAL A 73 3.45 15.79 12.43
C VAL A 73 3.74 16.96 11.49
N HIS A 74 2.72 17.52 10.84
CA HIS A 74 2.85 18.70 9.99
C HIS A 74 3.52 19.87 10.73
N ARG A 75 3.02 20.24 11.92
CA ARG A 75 3.62 21.31 12.74
C ARG A 75 5.06 21.00 13.14
N ARG A 76 5.37 19.74 13.47
CA ARG A 76 6.73 19.32 13.83
C ARG A 76 7.69 19.47 12.65
N LEU A 77 7.26 19.11 11.44
CA LEU A 77 8.08 19.27 10.23
C LEU A 77 8.37 20.74 9.94
N LEU A 78 7.38 21.63 10.07
CA LEU A 78 7.60 23.07 9.92
C LEU A 78 8.54 23.63 10.99
N LYS A 79 8.44 23.13 12.23
CA LYS A 79 9.38 23.49 13.30
C LYS A 79 10.81 23.05 12.95
N HIS A 80 11.00 21.81 12.51
CA HIS A 80 12.33 21.34 12.09
C HIS A 80 12.88 22.09 10.89
N ALA A 81 12.03 22.52 9.96
CA ALA A 81 12.45 23.37 8.85
C ALA A 81 12.97 24.75 9.30
N ALA A 82 12.45 25.29 10.42
CA ALA A 82 12.94 26.53 11.00
C ALA A 82 14.24 26.33 11.81
N GLU A 83 14.37 25.20 12.49
CA GLU A 83 15.53 24.86 13.34
C GLU A 83 16.75 24.37 12.53
N ASN A 84 16.55 23.83 11.32
CA ASN A 84 17.61 23.26 10.48
C ASN A 84 17.55 23.90 9.07
N PRO A 85 18.14 25.09 8.88
CA PRO A 85 18.04 25.84 7.61
C PRO A 85 18.61 25.08 6.40
N ASP A 86 19.64 24.28 6.60
CA ASP A 86 20.27 23.42 5.60
C ASP A 86 19.34 22.30 5.08
N LEU A 87 18.44 21.80 5.93
CA LEU A 87 17.45 20.77 5.60
C LEU A 87 16.03 21.34 5.39
N ALA A 88 15.86 22.66 5.43
CA ALA A 88 14.55 23.31 5.46
C ALA A 88 13.68 22.92 4.26
N ALA A 89 14.27 22.81 3.07
CA ALA A 89 13.55 22.41 1.85
C ALA A 89 12.97 20.99 1.96
N VAL A 90 13.75 20.04 2.49
CA VAL A 90 13.33 18.64 2.68
C VAL A 90 12.19 18.56 3.68
N TYR A 91 12.29 19.26 4.80
CA TYR A 91 11.24 19.28 5.81
C TYR A 91 9.95 19.95 5.32
N ARG A 92 10.04 21.04 4.55
CA ARG A 92 8.87 21.71 3.95
C ARG A 92 8.18 20.82 2.93
N ALA A 93 8.93 20.20 2.02
CA ALA A 93 8.37 19.24 1.06
C ALA A 93 7.63 18.10 1.79
N ARG A 94 8.19 17.58 2.89
CA ARG A 94 7.51 16.58 3.70
C ARG A 94 6.30 17.14 4.44
N ALA A 95 6.34 18.39 4.89
CA ALA A 95 5.20 19.06 5.53
C ALA A 95 4.02 19.18 4.55
N ASP A 96 4.26 19.55 3.30
CA ASP A 96 3.23 19.67 2.27
C ASP A 96 2.49 18.35 2.04
N VAL A 97 3.20 17.21 2.05
CA VAL A 97 2.58 15.88 2.00
C VAL A 97 1.60 15.66 3.16
N PHE A 98 1.95 16.10 4.38
CA PHE A 98 1.06 15.97 5.55
C PHE A 98 -0.08 16.98 5.54
N ALA A 99 0.12 18.17 4.97
CA ALA A 99 -0.94 19.14 4.74
C ALA A 99 -1.99 18.58 3.76
N GLU A 100 -1.54 17.95 2.68
CA GLU A 100 -2.43 17.31 1.72
C GLU A 100 -3.17 16.10 2.34
N ARG A 101 -2.47 15.28 3.13
CA ARG A 101 -3.12 14.18 3.88
C ARG A 101 -4.20 14.68 4.83
N LEU A 102 -4.03 15.83 5.49
CA LEU A 102 -5.07 16.44 6.32
C LEU A 102 -6.33 16.77 5.52
N ARG A 103 -6.16 17.25 4.28
CA ARG A 103 -7.25 17.57 3.36
C ARG A 103 -7.96 16.29 2.88
N ILE A 104 -7.20 15.30 2.45
CA ILE A 104 -7.71 14.01 1.94
C ILE A 104 -8.45 13.22 3.04
N PHE A 105 -7.92 13.22 4.27
CA PHE A 105 -8.44 12.46 5.39
C PHE A 105 -9.37 13.26 6.31
N ASP A 106 -10.00 14.30 5.77
CA ASP A 106 -11.09 15.00 6.45
C ASP A 106 -12.25 14.02 6.74
N PRO A 107 -12.63 13.80 8.01
CA PRO A 107 -13.72 12.89 8.37
C PRO A 107 -15.06 13.16 7.67
N ALA A 108 -15.33 14.39 7.23
CA ALA A 108 -16.57 14.74 6.53
C ALA A 108 -16.62 14.25 5.08
N THR A 109 -15.46 14.00 4.45
CA THR A 109 -15.35 13.69 3.02
C THR A 109 -14.66 12.34 2.75
N ALA A 110 -13.78 11.88 3.65
CA ALA A 110 -12.96 10.67 3.49
C ALA A 110 -13.78 9.40 3.25
N GLY A 111 -14.99 9.28 3.82
CA GLY A 111 -15.87 8.13 3.59
C GLY A 111 -16.31 8.01 2.12
N ARG A 112 -16.73 9.11 1.49
CA ARG A 112 -17.12 9.11 0.07
C ARG A 112 -15.92 8.83 -0.85
N LEU A 113 -14.75 9.36 -0.48
CA LEU A 113 -13.51 9.07 -1.19
C LEU A 113 -13.18 7.58 -1.11
N ALA A 114 -13.26 6.97 0.07
CA ALA A 114 -13.05 5.54 0.26
C ALA A 114 -13.98 4.68 -0.60
N GLU A 115 -15.27 5.02 -0.71
CA GLU A 115 -16.18 4.25 -1.57
C GLU A 115 -15.78 4.31 -3.05
N ARG A 116 -15.32 5.47 -3.54
CA ARG A 116 -14.77 5.56 -4.90
C ARG A 116 -13.52 4.70 -5.08
N ARG A 117 -12.61 4.73 -4.11
CA ARG A 117 -11.39 3.89 -4.15
C ARG A 117 -11.72 2.40 -4.01
N ARG A 118 -12.77 2.06 -3.25
CA ARG A 118 -13.27 0.69 -3.12
C ARG A 118 -13.76 0.17 -4.46
N ALA A 119 -14.50 0.98 -5.22
CA ALA A 119 -14.93 0.61 -6.57
C ALA A 119 -13.74 0.37 -7.51
N GLN A 120 -12.68 1.19 -7.43
CA GLN A 120 -11.45 0.98 -8.21
C GLN A 120 -10.73 -0.31 -7.81
N ALA A 121 -10.65 -0.61 -6.51
CA ALA A 121 -10.07 -1.86 -6.03
C ALA A 121 -10.87 -3.06 -6.54
N ILE A 122 -12.21 -3.00 -6.50
CA ILE A 122 -13.11 -4.04 -7.02
C ILE A 122 -12.88 -4.27 -8.52
N ASP A 123 -12.73 -3.22 -9.33
CA ASP A 123 -12.42 -3.36 -10.76
C ASP A 123 -11.10 -4.12 -10.98
N ILE A 124 -10.07 -3.86 -10.15
CA ILE A 124 -8.81 -4.64 -10.20
C ILE A 124 -9.08 -6.11 -9.87
N LEU A 125 -9.86 -6.41 -8.83
CA LEU A 125 -10.21 -7.79 -8.46
C LEU A 125 -10.98 -8.51 -9.58
N ASP A 126 -11.91 -7.82 -10.25
CA ASP A 126 -12.68 -8.34 -11.38
C ASP A 126 -11.80 -8.63 -12.59
N ARG A 127 -10.82 -7.76 -12.86
CA ARG A 127 -9.82 -8.01 -13.92
C ARG A 127 -8.97 -9.23 -13.58
N MET A 128 -8.52 -9.36 -12.34
CA MET A 128 -7.74 -10.52 -11.90
C MET A 128 -8.56 -11.81 -12.02
N GLU A 129 -9.83 -11.82 -11.59
CA GLU A 129 -10.73 -12.96 -11.75
C GLU A 129 -10.82 -13.42 -13.20
N ARG A 130 -11.05 -12.48 -14.14
CA ARG A 130 -11.08 -12.79 -15.57
C ARG A 130 -9.77 -13.35 -16.07
N ALA A 131 -8.64 -12.75 -15.72
CA ALA A 131 -7.32 -13.19 -16.17
C ALA A 131 -6.96 -14.59 -15.63
N LEU A 132 -7.37 -14.92 -14.42
CA LEU A 132 -7.08 -16.19 -13.75
C LEU A 132 -8.10 -17.30 -14.08
N SER A 133 -9.16 -16.97 -14.82
CA SER A 133 -10.28 -17.89 -15.13
C SER A 133 -9.85 -19.09 -15.97
N ASP A 134 -8.76 -18.96 -16.72
CA ASP A 134 -8.17 -20.05 -17.51
C ASP A 134 -7.39 -21.08 -16.67
N GLY A 135 -7.32 -20.90 -15.35
CA GLY A 135 -6.66 -21.84 -14.45
C GLY A 135 -5.16 -21.57 -14.26
N ARG A 136 -4.59 -20.51 -14.85
CA ARG A 136 -3.16 -20.18 -14.69
C ARG A 136 -2.76 -20.03 -13.22
N ALA A 137 -1.50 -20.38 -12.93
CA ALA A 137 -0.95 -20.32 -11.59
C ALA A 137 -0.40 -18.93 -11.20
N THR A 138 -0.08 -18.11 -12.20
CA THR A 138 0.52 -16.76 -12.05
C THR A 138 -0.20 -15.76 -12.94
N LEU A 139 -0.19 -14.48 -12.57
CA LEU A 139 -0.83 -13.42 -13.35
C LEU A 139 -0.22 -13.28 -14.75
N THR A 140 1.09 -13.46 -14.85
CA THR A 140 1.86 -13.38 -16.08
C THR A 140 2.65 -14.68 -16.27
N PRO A 141 2.13 -15.66 -17.03
CA PRO A 141 2.83 -16.90 -17.32
C PRO A 141 4.20 -16.66 -17.99
N PRO A 142 5.16 -17.60 -17.89
CA PRO A 142 5.02 -18.95 -17.34
C PRO A 142 5.36 -19.08 -15.85
N ALA A 143 5.89 -18.04 -15.21
CA ALA A 143 6.44 -18.13 -13.85
C ALA A 143 5.99 -16.97 -12.96
N TYR A 144 6.21 -17.13 -11.66
CA TYR A 144 5.90 -16.10 -10.67
C TYR A 144 6.81 -14.89 -10.88
N GLY A 145 6.24 -13.69 -10.99
CA GLY A 145 6.98 -12.49 -11.32
C GLY A 145 6.60 -11.26 -10.50
N VAL A 146 7.01 -10.10 -11.00
CA VAL A 146 6.78 -8.80 -10.35
C VAL A 146 5.29 -8.47 -10.20
N ALA A 147 4.47 -8.84 -11.19
CA ALA A 147 3.02 -8.65 -11.11
C ALA A 147 2.44 -9.46 -9.93
N ASP A 148 2.79 -10.74 -9.81
CA ASP A 148 2.35 -11.57 -8.69
C ASP A 148 2.83 -11.01 -7.35
N THR A 149 4.08 -10.52 -7.28
CA THR A 149 4.67 -9.93 -6.07
C THR A 149 3.88 -8.71 -5.60
N VAL A 150 3.63 -7.76 -6.50
CA VAL A 150 2.92 -6.51 -6.16
C VAL A 150 1.46 -6.77 -5.86
N LEU A 151 0.78 -7.58 -6.68
CA LEU A 151 -0.65 -7.84 -6.50
C LEU A 151 -0.92 -8.74 -5.29
N THR A 152 0.02 -9.61 -4.87
CA THR A 152 -0.09 -10.36 -3.61
C THR A 152 -0.22 -9.42 -2.41
N VAL A 153 0.60 -8.36 -2.35
CA VAL A 153 0.53 -7.35 -1.27
C VAL A 153 -0.76 -6.54 -1.34
N PHE A 154 -1.26 -6.26 -2.55
CA PHE A 154 -2.56 -5.64 -2.75
C PHE A 154 -3.71 -6.51 -2.21
N LEU A 155 -3.75 -7.80 -2.54
CA LEU A 155 -4.77 -8.73 -2.02
C LEU A 155 -4.72 -8.84 -0.49
N ALA A 156 -3.51 -8.93 0.09
CA ALA A 156 -3.35 -8.87 1.54
C ALA A 156 -3.93 -7.59 2.13
N ARG A 157 -3.73 -6.45 1.45
CA ARG A 157 -4.31 -5.17 1.86
C ARG A 157 -5.84 -5.18 1.78
N VAL A 158 -6.43 -5.81 0.76
CA VAL A 158 -7.89 -5.97 0.64
C VAL A 158 -8.46 -6.77 1.81
N GLU A 159 -7.82 -7.86 2.24
CA GLU A 159 -8.22 -8.55 3.47
C GLU A 159 -8.02 -7.69 4.72
N PHE A 160 -6.88 -7.01 4.83
CA PHE A 160 -6.52 -6.17 5.98
C PHE A 160 -7.55 -5.06 6.23
N ILE A 161 -8.06 -4.45 5.17
CA ILE A 161 -9.10 -3.41 5.25
C ILE A 161 -10.50 -4.01 5.34
N GLY A 162 -10.65 -5.31 5.64
CA GLY A 162 -11.92 -5.99 5.85
C GLY A 162 -12.80 -6.04 4.60
N LEU A 163 -12.19 -6.25 3.43
CA LEU A 163 -12.88 -6.54 2.17
C LEU A 163 -12.63 -7.97 1.70
N GLY A 164 -12.25 -8.90 2.59
CA GLY A 164 -11.98 -10.30 2.24
C GLY A 164 -13.15 -11.02 1.55
N ALA A 165 -14.39 -10.63 1.82
CA ALA A 165 -15.57 -11.17 1.12
C ALA A 165 -15.54 -10.90 -0.40
N GLU A 166 -14.88 -9.82 -0.84
CA GLU A 166 -14.66 -9.54 -2.26
C GLU A 166 -13.69 -10.53 -2.90
N LEU A 167 -12.81 -11.16 -2.12
CA LEU A 167 -11.93 -12.22 -2.64
C LEU A 167 -12.69 -13.54 -2.77
N SER A 168 -13.46 -13.93 -1.75
CA SER A 168 -14.21 -15.19 -1.76
C SER A 168 -15.37 -15.23 -2.78
N GLY A 169 -15.86 -14.07 -3.23
CA GLY A 169 -16.86 -14.00 -4.30
C GLY A 169 -16.32 -14.26 -5.71
N ARG A 170 -15.01 -14.48 -5.86
CA ARG A 170 -14.30 -14.59 -7.15
C ARG A 170 -13.48 -15.87 -7.16
N PRO A 171 -14.01 -17.00 -7.70
CA PRO A 171 -13.43 -18.33 -7.47
C PRO A 171 -12.03 -18.52 -8.05
N ALA A 172 -11.72 -17.95 -9.23
CA ALA A 172 -10.39 -18.06 -9.80
C ALA A 172 -9.35 -17.25 -9.00
N LEU A 173 -9.73 -16.04 -8.60
CA LEU A 173 -8.94 -15.18 -7.73
C LEU A 173 -8.75 -15.80 -6.34
N GLU A 174 -9.79 -16.38 -5.75
CA GLU A 174 -9.70 -17.04 -4.44
C GLU A 174 -8.72 -18.21 -4.49
N ARG A 175 -8.79 -19.05 -5.54
CA ARG A 175 -7.83 -20.15 -5.75
C ARG A 175 -6.39 -19.61 -5.84
N TYR A 176 -6.17 -18.59 -6.67
CA TYR A 176 -4.86 -17.95 -6.81
C TYR A 176 -4.38 -17.37 -5.47
N TRP A 177 -5.24 -16.67 -4.75
CA TRP A 177 -4.91 -16.04 -3.47
C TRP A 177 -4.52 -17.06 -2.40
N ARG A 178 -5.24 -18.18 -2.30
CA ARG A 178 -4.86 -19.30 -1.43
C ARG A 178 -3.49 -19.88 -1.80
N ALA A 179 -3.22 -20.03 -3.10
CA ALA A 179 -1.92 -20.48 -3.57
C ALA A 179 -0.79 -19.50 -3.19
N MET A 180 -1.02 -18.19 -3.27
CA MET A 180 -0.04 -17.18 -2.85
C MET A 180 0.24 -17.22 -1.36
N GLN A 181 -0.81 -17.35 -0.52
CA GLN A 181 -0.66 -17.47 0.93
C GLN A 181 0.09 -18.74 1.36
N ALA A 182 -0.03 -19.83 0.60
CA ALA A 182 0.64 -21.10 0.88
C ALA A 182 2.16 -21.07 0.57
N ARG A 183 2.67 -20.03 -0.11
CA ARG A 183 4.10 -19.93 -0.46
C ARG A 183 4.93 -19.65 0.80
N PRO A 184 6.09 -20.31 1.00
CA PRO A 184 6.99 -19.99 2.10
C PRO A 184 7.41 -18.51 2.13
N SER A 185 7.56 -17.89 0.95
CA SER A 185 7.90 -16.48 0.81
C SER A 185 6.84 -15.53 1.37
N PHE A 186 5.56 -15.94 1.40
CA PHE A 186 4.47 -15.11 1.95
C PHE A 186 4.66 -14.91 3.47
N ALA A 187 4.94 -16.00 4.17
CA ALA A 187 5.24 -15.97 5.60
C ALA A 187 6.58 -15.28 5.89
N ALA A 188 7.62 -15.57 5.11
CA ALA A 188 8.95 -14.97 5.28
C ALA A 188 8.93 -13.44 5.09
N ALA A 189 8.06 -12.93 4.21
CA ALA A 189 7.88 -11.50 3.98
C ALA A 189 6.99 -10.80 5.04
N ASP A 190 6.49 -11.54 6.05
CA ASP A 190 5.61 -11.03 7.11
C ASP A 190 4.42 -10.22 6.55
N ILE A 191 3.74 -10.76 5.52
CA ILE A 191 2.62 -10.08 4.88
C ILE A 191 1.38 -10.11 5.78
N TRP A 192 0.89 -8.94 6.18
CA TRP A 192 -0.25 -8.83 7.10
C TRP A 192 -1.58 -8.75 6.35
N THR A 193 -2.44 -9.75 6.59
CA THR A 193 -3.84 -9.76 6.13
C THR A 193 -4.82 -9.25 7.18
N ARG A 194 -4.36 -8.97 8.41
CA ARG A 194 -5.15 -8.45 9.53
C ARG A 194 -4.33 -7.47 10.36
N ALA A 195 -5.01 -6.61 11.12
CA ALA A 195 -4.33 -5.70 12.03
C ALA A 195 -3.76 -6.43 13.26
N HIS A 196 -2.44 -6.47 13.38
CA HIS A 196 -1.77 -7.01 14.57
C HIS A 196 -1.55 -5.92 15.63
N ILE A 197 -2.63 -5.55 16.33
CA ILE A 197 -2.66 -4.42 17.30
C ILE A 197 -1.55 -4.52 18.36
N LEU A 198 -1.30 -5.71 18.90
CA LEU A 198 -0.24 -5.92 19.91
C LEU A 198 1.17 -5.63 19.37
N ARG A 199 1.45 -5.99 18.12
CA ARG A 199 2.74 -5.69 17.45
C ARG A 199 2.87 -4.20 17.15
N LEU A 200 1.78 -3.54 16.75
CA LEU A 200 1.74 -2.09 16.54
C LEU A 200 2.01 -1.32 17.84
N LEU A 201 1.45 -1.75 18.96
CA LEU A 201 1.69 -1.15 20.27
C LEU A 201 3.14 -1.35 20.74
N LYS A 202 3.72 -2.54 20.49
CA LYS A 202 5.12 -2.83 20.82
C LYS A 202 6.09 -1.90 20.05
N GLY A 203 5.85 -1.65 18.76
CA GLY A 203 6.66 -0.69 18.00
C GLY A 203 6.60 0.74 18.57
N VAL A 204 5.42 1.21 18.98
CA VAL A 204 5.25 2.58 19.52
C VAL A 204 5.80 2.73 20.95
N LEU A 205 5.76 1.68 21.77
CA LEU A 205 6.25 1.70 23.15
C LEU A 205 7.77 1.48 23.24
N PHE A 206 8.37 0.77 22.29
CA PHE A 206 9.79 0.39 22.32
C PHE A 206 10.67 1.12 21.29
N ASP A 207 10.13 1.94 20.37
CA ASP A 207 10.90 2.89 19.53
C ASP A 207 11.25 4.22 20.25
N ARG A 208 11.19 4.25 21.59
CA ARG A 208 11.83 5.30 22.40
C ARG A 208 13.10 4.74 23.03
N ALA A 209 14.10 4.48 22.20
CA ALA A 209 15.48 4.30 22.62
C ALA A 209 16.36 5.11 21.67
#